data_AF-A0A5E4I775-F1
#
_entry.id   AF-A0A5E4I775-F1
#
_cell.length_a   1.000
_cell.length_b   1.000
_cell.length_c   1.000
_cell.angle_alpha   90.00
_cell.angle_beta   90.00
_cell.angle_gamma   90.00
#
_symmetry.space_group_name_H-M   'P 1'
#
loop_
_entity.id
_entity.type
_entity.pdbx_description
1 polymer ?
#
loop_
_entity_poly.entity_id
_entity_poly.type
_entity_poly.pdbx_seq_one_letter_code
_entity_poly.pdbx_strand_id
1 'polypeptide(L)'
;MPKDFHHFKGKGLSRSEKLQRKVTELILESKIPDEARENSKIWELKHSAGCCQIGRILAQKRDLDVELSEIICTLHDIYAIIEGKYKEHAKRGAQIAKKMLINSGDFKPEEIEIITEAIAQHSEKEVFTNKPFVELIKDVDAFDCSLYENSEAYYLLHKPKEVYEQYAKRIKNVRKELDLKANNVFR
;
A
#
# COMPACT_ATOMS: atom_id res chain seq x y z
N MET A 1 21.74 -6.24 -25.38
CA MET A 1 21.62 -7.66 -25.00
C MET A 1 20.79 -7.74 -23.72
N PRO A 2 19.80 -8.64 -23.63
CA PRO A 2 19.10 -8.92 -22.37
C PRO A 2 20.11 -9.40 -21.32
N LYS A 3 20.01 -8.93 -20.09
CA LYS A 3 20.77 -9.47 -18.95
C LYS A 3 19.93 -10.55 -18.29
N ASP A 4 20.57 -11.63 -17.85
CA ASP A 4 19.94 -12.57 -16.93
C ASP A 4 19.58 -11.82 -15.65
N PHE A 5 18.33 -11.96 -15.23
CA PHE A 5 17.75 -11.16 -14.17
C PHE A 5 16.74 -12.01 -13.40
N HIS A 6 16.95 -12.10 -12.09
CA HIS A 6 16.03 -12.77 -11.19
C HIS A 6 15.49 -11.76 -10.19
N HIS A 7 14.17 -11.56 -10.24
CA HIS A 7 13.48 -10.63 -9.34
C HIS A 7 13.85 -10.86 -7.88
N PHE A 8 14.08 -9.77 -7.17
CA PHE A 8 14.42 -9.72 -5.73
C PHE A 8 15.70 -10.48 -5.31
N LYS A 9 16.51 -10.98 -6.25
CA LYS A 9 17.75 -11.72 -5.96
C LYS A 9 19.00 -10.97 -6.42
N GLY A 10 20.04 -10.99 -5.58
CA GLY A 10 21.35 -10.41 -5.90
C GLY A 10 21.42 -8.89 -5.73
N LYS A 11 22.38 -8.26 -6.41
CA LYS A 11 22.71 -6.83 -6.27
C LYS A 11 22.12 -5.93 -7.38
N GLY A 12 21.66 -6.51 -8.48
CA GLY A 12 21.17 -5.78 -9.66
C GLY A 12 19.69 -5.39 -9.61
N LEU A 13 19.17 -5.08 -8.41
CA LEU A 13 17.75 -4.78 -8.22
C LEU A 13 17.41 -3.34 -8.60
N SER A 14 16.19 -3.13 -9.09
CA SER A 14 15.63 -1.78 -9.26
C SER A 14 15.46 -1.07 -7.90
N ARG A 15 15.23 0.25 -7.90
CA ARG A 15 15.00 1.00 -6.65
C ARG A 15 13.78 0.45 -5.90
N SER A 16 12.70 0.18 -6.64
CA SER A 16 11.47 -0.43 -6.14
C SER A 16 11.70 -1.84 -5.58
N GLU A 17 12.43 -2.72 -6.30
CA GLU A 17 12.69 -4.09 -5.82
C GLU A 17 13.56 -4.13 -4.56
N LYS A 18 14.53 -3.21 -4.43
CA LYS A 18 15.32 -3.08 -3.20
C LYS A 18 14.42 -2.81 -1.99
N LEU A 19 13.44 -1.92 -2.15
CA LEU A 19 12.50 -1.56 -1.07
C LEU A 19 11.51 -2.70 -0.79
N GLN A 20 10.92 -3.32 -1.82
CA GLN A 20 10.02 -4.48 -1.67
C GLN A 20 10.71 -5.64 -0.95
N ARG A 21 11.95 -5.95 -1.34
CA ARG A 21 12.77 -6.95 -0.63
C ARG A 21 13.00 -6.54 0.82
N LYS A 22 13.42 -5.30 1.06
CA LYS A 22 13.70 -4.81 2.41
C LYS A 22 12.49 -4.87 3.33
N VAL A 23 11.31 -4.48 2.85
CA VAL A 23 10.06 -4.55 3.62
C VAL A 23 9.66 -6.00 3.89
N THR A 24 9.80 -6.89 2.91
CA THR A 24 9.56 -8.32 3.09
C THR A 24 10.49 -8.91 4.16
N GLU A 25 11.78 -8.58 4.11
CA GLU A 25 12.77 -8.97 5.14
C GLU A 25 12.37 -8.44 6.52
N LEU A 26 11.93 -7.18 6.64
CA LEU A 26 11.46 -6.62 7.92
C LEU A 26 10.28 -7.40 8.52
N ILE A 27 9.31 -7.82 7.69
CA ILE A 27 8.19 -8.66 8.14
C ILE A 27 8.70 -10.01 8.64
N LEU A 28 9.53 -10.70 7.83
CA LEU A 28 10.02 -12.04 8.13
C LEU A 28 10.94 -12.08 9.37
N GLU A 29 11.77 -11.04 9.55
CA GLU A 29 12.76 -10.95 10.62
C GLU A 29 12.19 -10.36 11.92
N SER A 30 10.98 -9.79 11.88
CA SER A 30 10.32 -9.16 13.02
C SER A 30 10.30 -10.08 14.25
N LYS A 31 10.76 -9.52 15.38
CA LYS A 31 10.81 -10.19 16.69
C LYS A 31 9.55 -9.97 17.52
N ILE A 32 8.63 -9.14 17.05
CA ILE A 32 7.35 -8.92 17.70
C ILE A 32 6.45 -10.11 17.33
N PRO A 33 5.98 -10.92 18.31
CA PRO A 33 5.11 -12.05 18.04
C PRO A 33 3.71 -11.57 17.62
N ASP A 34 2.96 -12.38 16.86
CA ASP A 34 1.66 -11.97 16.30
C ASP A 34 0.67 -11.56 17.40
N GLU A 35 0.73 -12.15 18.60
CA GLU A 35 -0.13 -11.80 19.74
C GLU A 35 0.12 -10.38 20.28
N ALA A 36 1.28 -9.78 19.99
CA ALA A 36 1.63 -8.42 20.40
C ALA A 36 1.41 -7.36 19.29
N ARG A 37 0.96 -7.80 18.10
CA ARG A 37 0.72 -6.96 16.92
C ARG A 37 -0.78 -6.78 16.68
N GLU A 38 -1.16 -5.65 16.08
CA GLU A 38 -2.54 -5.44 15.64
C GLU A 38 -2.86 -6.18 14.33
N ASN A 39 -1.83 -6.43 13.50
CA ASN A 39 -1.91 -7.24 12.29
C ASN A 39 -0.87 -8.38 12.36
N SER A 40 -1.26 -9.59 11.95
CA SER A 40 -0.31 -10.72 11.86
C SER A 40 0.73 -10.47 10.77
N LYS A 41 1.94 -11.04 10.93
CA LYS A 41 2.98 -10.99 9.90
C LYS A 41 2.52 -11.58 8.56
N ILE A 42 1.67 -12.62 8.62
CA ILE A 42 1.10 -13.24 7.42
C ILE A 42 0.17 -12.28 6.69
N TRP A 43 -0.68 -11.55 7.43
CA TRP A 43 -1.52 -10.53 6.83
C TRP A 43 -0.70 -9.43 6.19
N GLU A 44 0.28 -8.87 6.91
CA GLU A 44 1.14 -7.79 6.42
C GLU A 44 1.88 -8.20 5.14
N LEU A 45 2.41 -9.43 5.09
CA LEU A 45 3.06 -9.95 3.89
C LEU A 45 2.10 -10.04 2.70
N LYS A 46 0.91 -10.60 2.91
CA LYS A 46 -0.09 -10.77 1.85
C LYS A 46 -0.63 -9.44 1.36
N HIS A 47 -1.00 -8.56 2.27
CA HIS A 47 -1.55 -7.25 1.97
C HIS A 47 -0.52 -6.37 1.24
N SER A 48 0.74 -6.32 1.72
CA SER A 48 1.81 -5.59 1.06
C SER A 48 2.05 -6.09 -0.38
N ALA A 49 2.11 -7.41 -0.58
CA ALA A 49 2.29 -8.01 -1.90
C ALA A 49 1.08 -7.76 -2.83
N GLY A 50 -0.14 -7.89 -2.31
CA GLY A 50 -1.38 -7.63 -3.03
C GLY A 50 -1.49 -6.17 -3.49
N CYS A 51 -1.25 -5.23 -2.58
CA CYS A 51 -1.19 -3.79 -2.88
C CYS A 51 -0.15 -3.46 -3.94
N CYS A 52 1.05 -4.06 -3.90
CA CYS A 52 2.04 -3.84 -4.96
C CYS A 52 1.55 -4.29 -6.35
N GLN A 53 0.88 -5.45 -6.45
CA GLN A 53 0.35 -5.92 -7.73
C GLN A 53 -0.81 -5.06 -8.23
N ILE A 54 -1.75 -4.73 -7.35
CA ILE A 54 -2.91 -3.88 -7.69
C ILE A 54 -2.42 -2.47 -8.08
N GLY A 55 -1.46 -1.92 -7.35
CA GLY A 55 -0.83 -0.63 -7.64
C GLY A 55 -0.22 -0.58 -9.04
N ARG A 56 0.53 -1.61 -9.46
CA ARG A 56 1.06 -1.71 -10.83
C ARG A 56 -0.04 -1.65 -11.89
N ILE A 57 -1.15 -2.36 -11.66
CA ILE A 57 -2.26 -2.42 -12.61
C ILE A 57 -2.96 -1.07 -12.69
N LEU A 58 -3.29 -0.47 -11.54
CA LEU A 58 -3.99 0.81 -11.50
C LEU A 58 -3.11 1.97 -11.98
N ALA A 59 -1.81 1.97 -11.69
CA ALA A 59 -0.90 2.98 -12.22
C ALA A 59 -0.87 2.96 -13.75
N GLN A 60 -0.78 1.78 -14.37
CA GLN A 60 -0.88 1.64 -15.84
C GLN A 60 -2.22 2.10 -16.38
N LYS A 61 -3.33 1.73 -15.71
CA LYS A 61 -4.68 2.13 -16.13
C LYS A 61 -4.91 3.64 -16.04
N ARG A 62 -4.23 4.31 -15.10
CA ARG A 62 -4.37 5.74 -14.80
C ARG A 62 -3.26 6.61 -15.41
N ASP A 63 -2.37 6.04 -16.22
CA ASP A 63 -1.21 6.74 -16.80
C ASP A 63 -0.30 7.41 -15.75
N LEU A 64 -0.02 6.67 -14.66
CA LEU A 64 0.87 7.09 -13.57
C LEU A 64 2.19 6.33 -13.62
N ASP A 65 3.23 6.92 -13.02
CA ASP A 65 4.52 6.25 -12.85
C ASP A 65 4.36 4.98 -12.00
N VAL A 66 4.63 3.84 -12.64
CA VAL A 66 4.48 2.51 -12.04
C VAL A 66 5.48 2.28 -10.91
N GLU A 67 6.73 2.76 -11.05
CA GLU A 67 7.76 2.58 -10.01
C GLU A 67 7.38 3.35 -8.74
N LEU A 68 6.93 4.61 -8.87
CA LEU A 68 6.45 5.39 -7.73
C LEU A 68 5.24 4.72 -7.06
N SER A 69 4.29 4.19 -7.85
CA SER A 69 3.15 3.44 -7.32
C SER A 69 3.59 2.22 -6.52
N GLU A 70 4.53 1.41 -7.03
CA GLU A 70 5.05 0.25 -6.31
C GLU A 70 5.70 0.65 -4.99
N ILE A 71 6.50 1.71 -4.98
CA ILE A 71 7.20 2.18 -3.79
C ILE A 71 6.21 2.67 -2.74
N ILE A 72 5.19 3.43 -3.14
CA ILE A 72 4.11 3.87 -2.25
C ILE A 72 3.38 2.66 -1.66
N CYS A 73 2.97 1.70 -2.51
CA CYS A 73 2.30 0.49 -2.04
C CYS A 73 3.18 -0.34 -1.10
N THR A 74 4.48 -0.40 -1.35
CA THR A 74 5.45 -1.11 -0.52
C THR A 74 5.58 -0.48 0.87
N LEU A 75 5.55 0.86 0.94
CA LEU A 75 5.88 1.61 2.16
C LEU A 75 4.67 2.13 2.93
N HIS A 76 3.44 2.07 2.40
CA HIS A 76 2.28 2.71 3.01
C HIS A 76 2.02 2.29 4.46
N ASP A 77 2.21 1.00 4.75
CA ASP A 77 2.01 0.37 6.05
C ASP A 77 3.32 0.13 6.85
N ILE A 78 4.43 0.78 6.46
CA ILE A 78 5.76 0.49 7.04
C ILE A 78 5.82 0.69 8.57
N TYR A 79 5.02 1.61 9.11
CA TYR A 79 4.91 1.80 10.56
C TYR A 79 4.30 0.58 11.26
N ALA A 80 3.21 0.05 10.71
CA ALA A 80 2.56 -1.15 11.23
C ALA A 80 3.52 -2.34 11.18
N ILE A 81 4.24 -2.49 10.07
CA ILE A 81 5.23 -3.55 9.89
C ILE A 81 6.35 -3.48 10.94
N ILE A 82 6.91 -2.30 11.20
CA ILE A 82 8.04 -2.18 12.14
C ILE A 82 7.57 -2.28 13.59
N GLU A 83 6.50 -1.59 13.96
CA GLU A 83 6.10 -1.41 15.36
C GLU A 83 5.02 -2.41 15.82
N GLY A 84 4.35 -3.08 14.89
CA GLY A 84 3.16 -3.90 15.17
C GLY A 84 1.96 -3.08 15.65
N LYS A 85 1.95 -1.76 15.38
CA LYS A 85 0.94 -0.80 15.83
C LYS A 85 0.34 -0.02 14.66
N TYR A 86 -0.90 0.40 14.81
CA TYR A 86 -1.73 0.94 13.72
C TYR A 86 -2.20 2.38 14.00
N LYS A 87 -2.11 2.85 15.24
CA LYS A 87 -2.48 4.24 15.59
C LYS A 87 -1.62 5.25 14.82
N GLU A 88 -2.28 6.08 14.00
CA GLU A 88 -1.65 7.08 13.14
C GLU A 88 -0.59 6.49 12.18
N HIS A 89 -0.75 5.22 11.77
CA HIS A 89 0.25 4.50 10.97
C HIS A 89 0.59 5.21 9.66
N ALA A 90 -0.38 5.85 9.00
CA ALA A 90 -0.14 6.62 7.78
C ALA A 90 0.88 7.77 7.99
N LYS A 91 0.63 8.64 8.97
CA LYS A 91 1.48 9.81 9.26
C LYS A 91 2.85 9.39 9.81
N ARG A 92 2.90 8.40 10.68
CA ARG A 92 4.15 7.87 11.25
C ARG A 92 4.94 7.08 10.20
N GLY A 93 4.25 6.32 9.37
CA GLY A 93 4.79 5.57 8.24
C GLY A 93 5.43 6.50 7.21
N ALA A 94 4.82 7.64 6.89
CA ALA A 94 5.39 8.64 6.01
C ALA A 94 6.74 9.18 6.51
N GLN A 95 6.90 9.38 7.81
CA GLN A 95 8.17 9.81 8.40
C GLN A 95 9.26 8.74 8.30
N ILE A 96 8.89 7.47 8.50
CA ILE A 96 9.81 6.32 8.34
C ILE A 96 10.21 6.18 6.87
N ALA A 97 9.24 6.18 5.96
CA ALA A 97 9.45 6.12 4.52
C ALA A 97 10.38 7.23 4.05
N LYS A 98 10.17 8.48 4.50
CA LYS A 98 11.05 9.61 4.20
C LYS A 98 12.51 9.32 4.55
N LYS A 99 12.76 8.81 5.76
CA LYS A 99 14.12 8.45 6.21
C LYS A 99 14.71 7.32 5.36
N MET A 100 13.93 6.29 5.05
CA MET A 100 14.38 5.17 4.21
C MET A 100 14.79 5.64 2.80
N LEU A 101 13.97 6.49 2.19
CA LEU A 101 14.24 7.01 0.84
C LEU A 101 15.45 7.94 0.82
N ILE A 102 15.57 8.87 1.77
CA ILE A 102 16.74 9.75 1.90
C ILE A 102 18.02 8.93 2.10
N ASN A 103 18.00 7.97 3.03
CA ASN A 103 19.17 7.14 3.36
C ASN A 103 19.59 6.23 2.21
N SER A 104 18.68 5.91 1.28
CA SER A 104 19.01 5.11 0.10
C SER A 104 19.91 5.87 -0.89
N GLY A 105 19.81 7.21 -0.94
CA GLY A 105 20.49 8.03 -1.94
C GLY A 105 19.99 7.87 -3.38
N ASP A 106 18.94 7.06 -3.60
CA ASP A 106 18.46 6.65 -4.93
C ASP A 106 17.28 7.53 -5.45
N PHE A 107 16.76 8.46 -4.64
CA PHE A 107 15.54 9.24 -4.95
C PHE A 107 15.76 10.75 -4.90
N LYS A 108 15.09 11.45 -5.81
CA LYS A 108 15.06 12.92 -5.85
C LYS A 108 14.14 13.48 -4.75
N PRO A 109 14.36 14.72 -4.29
CA PRO A 109 13.49 15.37 -3.32
C PRO A 109 12.01 15.37 -3.70
N GLU A 110 11.70 15.58 -4.99
CA GLU A 110 10.32 15.64 -5.48
C GLU A 110 9.65 14.26 -5.45
N GLU A 111 10.38 13.18 -5.79
CA GLU A 111 9.89 11.81 -5.67
C GLU A 111 9.57 11.47 -4.20
N ILE A 112 10.46 11.87 -3.27
CA ILE A 112 10.28 11.65 -1.83
C ILE A 112 9.03 12.39 -1.33
N GLU A 113 8.82 13.62 -1.76
CA GLU A 113 7.63 14.39 -1.39
C GLU A 113 6.35 13.70 -1.87
N ILE A 114 6.28 13.31 -3.15
CA ILE A 114 5.14 12.59 -3.73
C ILE A 114 4.85 11.30 -2.93
N ILE A 115 5.89 10.48 -2.69
CA ILE A 115 5.74 9.20 -2.00
C ILE A 115 5.27 9.42 -0.56
N THR A 116 5.93 10.31 0.19
CA THR A 116 5.63 10.51 1.61
C THR A 116 4.29 11.19 1.82
N GLU A 117 3.86 12.04 0.90
CA GLU A 117 2.53 12.63 0.91
C GLU A 117 1.44 11.57 0.69
N ALA A 118 1.61 10.71 -0.33
CA ALA A 118 0.66 9.62 -0.59
C ALA A 118 0.51 8.72 0.64
N ILE A 119 1.63 8.33 1.25
CA ILE A 119 1.64 7.51 2.47
C ILE A 119 0.97 8.24 3.64
N ALA A 120 1.22 9.54 3.85
CA ALA A 120 0.67 10.26 5.00
C ALA A 120 -0.86 10.34 4.99
N GLN A 121 -1.48 10.30 3.81
CA GLN A 121 -2.91 10.49 3.62
C GLN A 121 -3.68 9.20 3.29
N HIS A 122 -3.01 8.06 3.09
CA HIS A 122 -3.67 6.85 2.58
C HIS A 122 -4.78 6.29 3.49
N SER A 123 -4.76 6.60 4.79
CA SER A 123 -5.81 6.18 5.74
C SER A 123 -7.08 7.04 5.64
N GLU A 124 -6.97 8.27 5.14
CA GLU A 124 -8.03 9.29 5.06
C GLU A 124 -8.87 9.10 3.78
N LYS A 125 -9.51 7.94 3.64
CA LYS A 125 -10.20 7.52 2.40
C LYS A 125 -11.46 8.33 2.10
N GLU A 126 -12.05 8.93 3.12
CA GLU A 126 -13.17 9.86 3.00
C GLU A 126 -12.78 11.25 2.48
N VAL A 127 -11.48 11.59 2.54
CA VAL A 127 -10.96 12.87 2.05
C VAL A 127 -10.47 12.69 0.62
N PHE A 128 -11.06 13.41 -0.34
CA PHE A 128 -10.62 13.40 -1.74
C PHE A 128 -9.66 14.56 -2.01
N THR A 129 -8.67 14.29 -2.86
CA THR A 129 -7.64 15.24 -3.26
C THR A 129 -7.50 15.28 -4.77
N ASN A 130 -6.78 16.29 -5.29
CA ASN A 130 -6.35 16.35 -6.69
C ASN A 130 -4.99 15.67 -6.92
N LYS A 131 -4.52 14.87 -5.96
CA LYS A 131 -3.18 14.27 -5.96
C LYS A 131 -3.28 12.80 -6.40
N PRO A 132 -2.82 12.46 -7.62
CA PRO A 132 -3.13 11.17 -8.22
C PRO A 132 -2.60 9.98 -7.43
N PHE A 133 -1.39 10.08 -6.86
CA PHE A 133 -0.80 9.04 -6.05
C PHE A 133 -1.46 8.86 -4.67
N VAL A 134 -2.00 9.95 -4.10
CA VAL A 134 -2.81 9.88 -2.86
C VAL A 134 -4.09 9.09 -3.13
N GLU A 135 -4.79 9.39 -4.22
CA GLU A 135 -6.01 8.66 -4.59
C GLU A 135 -5.72 7.22 -5.00
N LEU A 136 -4.61 6.98 -5.71
CA LEU A 136 -4.17 5.62 -6.07
C LEU A 136 -3.99 4.75 -4.83
N ILE A 137 -3.22 5.18 -3.82
CA ILE A 137 -2.96 4.30 -2.67
C ILE A 137 -4.21 4.06 -1.82
N LYS A 138 -5.10 5.05 -1.68
CA LYS A 138 -6.39 4.90 -1.00
C LYS A 138 -7.25 3.84 -1.68
N ASP A 139 -7.26 3.84 -3.01
CA ASP A 139 -8.02 2.91 -3.82
C ASP A 139 -7.40 1.51 -3.80
N VAL A 140 -6.08 1.41 -3.92
CA VAL A 140 -5.33 0.14 -3.87
C VAL A 140 -5.55 -0.57 -2.53
N ASP A 141 -5.34 0.13 -1.41
CA ASP A 141 -5.45 -0.43 -0.06
C ASP A 141 -6.89 -0.91 0.23
N ALA A 142 -7.88 -0.07 -0.07
CA ALA A 142 -9.28 -0.45 0.10
C ALA A 142 -9.69 -1.61 -0.82
N PHE A 143 -9.21 -1.62 -2.06
CA PHE A 143 -9.52 -2.68 -3.02
C PHE A 143 -8.89 -4.01 -2.62
N ASP A 144 -7.61 -4.06 -2.24
CA ASP A 144 -6.96 -5.30 -1.78
C ASP A 144 -7.73 -5.93 -0.61
N CYS A 145 -8.03 -5.13 0.42
CA CYS A 145 -8.77 -5.59 1.58
C CYS A 145 -10.17 -6.14 1.23
N SER A 146 -10.82 -5.56 0.21
CA SER A 146 -12.16 -6.00 -0.24
C SER A 146 -12.19 -7.37 -0.92
N LEU A 147 -11.02 -7.89 -1.34
CA LEU A 147 -10.91 -9.19 -2.03
C LEU A 147 -10.85 -10.39 -1.08
N TYR A 148 -10.79 -10.14 0.23
CA TYR A 148 -10.83 -11.17 1.27
C TYR A 148 -12.27 -11.46 1.69
N GLU A 149 -12.51 -12.72 2.09
CA GLU A 149 -13.83 -13.21 2.49
C GLU A 149 -14.34 -12.50 3.75
N ASN A 150 -15.63 -12.15 3.75
CA ASN A 150 -16.31 -11.42 4.83
C ASN A 150 -15.69 -10.05 5.15
N SER A 151 -14.99 -9.45 4.19
CA SER A 151 -14.34 -8.14 4.37
C SER A 151 -15.35 -7.05 4.73
N GLU A 152 -16.57 -7.10 4.19
CA GLU A 152 -17.63 -6.14 4.48
C GLU A 152 -17.95 -6.05 5.98
N ALA A 153 -18.04 -7.20 6.66
CA ALA A 153 -18.41 -7.25 8.07
C ALA A 153 -17.39 -6.51 8.94
N TYR A 154 -16.09 -6.62 8.61
CA TYR A 154 -15.05 -5.89 9.30
C TYR A 154 -15.27 -4.37 9.19
N TYR A 155 -15.56 -3.85 8.00
CA TYR A 155 -15.77 -2.41 7.83
C TYR A 155 -17.04 -1.92 8.52
N LEU A 156 -18.15 -2.65 8.43
CA LEU A 156 -19.41 -2.28 9.11
C LEU A 156 -19.27 -2.23 10.63
N LEU A 157 -18.43 -3.09 11.22
CA LEU A 157 -18.20 -3.13 12.66
C LEU A 157 -17.23 -2.05 13.15
N HIS A 158 -16.24 -1.66 12.35
CA HIS A 158 -15.13 -0.82 12.79
C HIS A 158 -15.13 0.60 12.19
N LYS A 159 -16.04 0.91 11.27
CA LYS A 159 -16.16 2.23 10.65
C LYS A 159 -17.55 2.84 10.92
N PRO A 160 -17.63 4.16 11.17
CA PRO A 160 -18.89 4.88 11.05
C PRO A 160 -19.49 4.67 9.65
N LYS A 161 -20.82 4.69 9.56
CA LYS A 161 -21.55 4.38 8.32
C LYS A 161 -21.09 5.25 7.15
N GLU A 162 -20.91 6.54 7.38
CA GLU A 162 -20.52 7.52 6.37
C GLU A 162 -19.12 7.24 5.82
N VAL A 163 -18.21 6.76 6.69
CA VAL A 163 -16.85 6.36 6.31
C VAL A 163 -16.88 5.06 5.52
N TYR A 164 -17.65 4.05 5.97
CA TYR A 164 -17.87 2.81 5.23
C TYR A 164 -18.38 3.08 3.80
N GLU A 165 -19.35 3.99 3.64
CA GLU A 165 -19.91 4.34 2.34
C GLU A 165 -18.84 4.91 1.38
N GLN A 166 -17.85 5.66 1.89
CA GLN A 166 -16.73 6.13 1.07
C GLN A 166 -15.80 4.99 0.65
N TYR A 167 -15.50 4.03 1.53
CA TYR A 167 -14.72 2.84 1.19
C TYR A 167 -15.44 2.03 0.10
N ALA A 168 -16.73 1.74 0.31
CA ALA A 168 -17.56 1.00 -0.64
C ALA A 168 -17.61 1.71 -2.01
N LYS A 169 -17.71 3.04 -2.03
CA LYS A 169 -17.67 3.85 -3.25
C LYS A 169 -16.33 3.73 -3.98
N ARG A 170 -15.20 3.83 -3.28
CA ARG A 170 -13.85 3.66 -3.87
C ARG A 170 -13.70 2.28 -4.50
N ILE A 171 -14.03 1.24 -3.74
CA ILE A 171 -13.95 -0.15 -4.21
C ILE A 171 -14.82 -0.35 -5.44
N LYS A 172 -16.07 0.15 -5.42
CA LYS A 172 -16.98 0.08 -6.58
C LYS A 172 -16.42 0.79 -7.81
N ASN A 173 -15.74 1.93 -7.63
CA ASN A 173 -15.12 2.67 -8.72
C ASN A 173 -13.92 1.90 -9.31
N VAL A 174 -13.03 1.36 -8.47
CA VAL A 174 -11.92 0.51 -8.92
C VAL A 174 -12.43 -0.70 -9.69
N ARG A 175 -13.50 -1.35 -9.19
CA ARG A 175 -14.13 -2.47 -9.89
C ARG A 175 -14.61 -2.08 -11.28
N LYS A 176 -15.28 -0.93 -11.44
CA LYS A 176 -15.71 -0.44 -12.75
C LYS A 176 -14.53 -0.11 -13.66
N GLU A 177 -13.49 0.52 -13.11
CA GLU A 177 -12.26 0.86 -13.84
C GLU A 177 -11.55 -0.38 -14.40
N LEU A 178 -11.64 -1.51 -13.69
CA LEU A 178 -11.09 -2.82 -14.05
C LEU A 178 -12.10 -3.74 -14.75
N ASP A 179 -13.26 -3.23 -15.19
CA ASP A 179 -14.32 -4.01 -15.88
C ASP A 179 -14.86 -5.21 -15.06
N LEU A 180 -14.83 -5.12 -13.73
CA LEU A 180 -15.39 -6.10 -12.80
C LEU A 180 -16.85 -5.75 -12.43
N LYS A 181 -17.63 -6.78 -12.05
CA LYS A 181 -19.02 -6.61 -11.60
C LYS A 181 -19.11 -5.71 -10.37
N ALA A 182 -19.88 -4.61 -10.45
CA ALA A 182 -19.95 -3.57 -9.43
C ALA A 182 -20.94 -3.84 -8.27
N ASN A 183 -21.68 -4.95 -8.30
CA ASN A 183 -22.66 -5.33 -7.27
C ASN A 183 -22.02 -6.09 -6.09
N ASN A 184 -20.88 -6.74 -6.30
CA ASN A 184 -20.13 -7.46 -5.25
C ASN A 184 -18.97 -6.57 -4.80
N VAL A 185 -19.27 -5.51 -4.03
CA VAL A 185 -18.26 -4.53 -3.60
C VAL A 185 -17.21 -5.20 -2.74
N PHE A 186 -17.64 -6.01 -1.77
CA PHE A 186 -16.79 -6.82 -0.92
C PHE A 186 -16.98 -8.30 -1.26
N ARG A 187 -15.95 -9.11 -1.06
CA ARG A 187 -16.03 -10.58 -1.11
C ARG A 187 -16.48 -11.16 0.23
#